data_AF-A0A3E3DYR1-F1
#
_entry.id   AF-A0A3E3DYR1-F1
#
_cell.length_a   1.000
_cell.length_b   1.000
_cell.length_c   1.000
_cell.angle_alpha   90.00
_cell.angle_beta   90.00
_cell.angle_gamma   90.00
#
_symmetry.space_group_name_H-M   'P 1'
#
loop_
_entity.id
_entity.type
_entity.pdbx_description
1 polymer ?
#
loop_
_entity_poly.entity_id
_entity_poly.type
_entity_poly.pdbx_seq_one_letter_code
_entity_poly.pdbx_strand_id
1 'polypeptide(L)'
;MGDFNDIVNMQHLNNALQQSIKMLKQTGKEYAGKEMEYKMALNKKALRLREEKDMPVTLINQVIYGYEDIAKKRFERDVAEAIYKANQEAINSYKLQIRILDNQIGREWGSNA
;
A
#
# COMPACT_ATOMS: atom_id res chain seq x y z
N MET A 1 37.90 6.30 -9.90
CA MET A 1 37.31 6.37 -8.54
C MET A 1 35.76 6.37 -8.56
N GLY A 2 35.09 6.55 -9.72
CA GLY A 2 33.62 6.47 -9.85
C GLY A 2 33.06 5.03 -9.78
N ASP A 3 33.68 4.08 -10.48
CA ASP A 3 33.24 2.69 -10.63
C ASP A 3 32.82 1.97 -9.32
N PHE A 4 33.68 2.00 -8.29
CA PHE A 4 33.36 1.36 -7.00
C PHE A 4 32.15 2.01 -6.31
N ASN A 5 32.00 3.32 -6.41
CA ASN A 5 30.90 4.06 -5.78
C ASN A 5 29.56 3.75 -6.47
N ASP A 6 29.56 3.60 -7.79
CA ASP A 6 28.35 3.32 -8.57
C ASP A 6 27.84 1.90 -8.34
N ILE A 7 28.75 0.91 -8.24
CA ILE A 7 28.41 -0.46 -7.87
C ILE A 7 27.78 -0.50 -6.46
N VAL A 8 28.40 0.21 -5.50
CA VAL A 8 27.89 0.28 -4.12
C VAL A 8 26.50 0.94 -4.09
N ASN A 9 26.31 2.04 -4.82
CA ASN A 9 25.00 2.71 -4.93
C ASN A 9 23.93 1.80 -5.55
N MET A 10 24.28 1.05 -6.60
CA MET A 10 23.36 0.11 -7.24
C MET A 10 22.99 -1.05 -6.30
N GLN A 11 23.93 -1.54 -5.49
CA GLN A 11 23.66 -2.54 -4.46
C GLN A 11 22.72 -1.99 -3.37
N HIS A 12 22.93 -0.75 -2.92
CA HIS A 12 22.05 -0.10 -1.96
C HIS A 12 20.62 0.05 -2.48
N LEU A 13 20.45 0.52 -3.72
CA LEU A 13 19.12 0.65 -4.34
C LEU A 13 18.43 -0.71 -4.52
N ASN A 14 19.16 -1.74 -4.91
CA ASN A 14 18.61 -3.10 -5.01
C ASN A 14 18.18 -3.64 -3.63
N ASN A 15 18.97 -3.43 -2.59
CA ASN A 15 18.62 -3.85 -1.23
C ASN A 15 17.36 -3.12 -0.73
N ALA A 16 17.26 -1.81 -0.97
CA ALA A 16 16.09 -1.02 -0.64
C ALA A 16 14.83 -1.51 -1.40
N LEU A 17 14.97 -1.78 -2.71
CA LEU A 17 13.90 -2.35 -3.53
C LEU A 17 13.43 -3.70 -2.98
N GLN A 18 14.34 -4.61 -2.65
CA GLN A 18 14.00 -5.92 -2.08
C GLN A 18 13.29 -5.79 -0.72
N GLN A 19 13.71 -4.84 0.11
CA GLN A 19 13.03 -4.54 1.37
C GLN A 19 11.61 -4.00 1.14
N SER A 20 11.44 -3.07 0.19
CA SER A 20 10.11 -2.54 -0.15
C SER A 20 9.17 -3.60 -0.71
N ILE A 21 9.67 -4.57 -1.49
CA ILE A 21 8.88 -5.71 -1.97
C ILE A 21 8.39 -6.58 -0.80
N LYS A 22 9.27 -6.85 0.18
CA LYS A 22 8.88 -7.59 1.40
C LYS A 22 7.80 -6.84 2.18
N MET A 23 7.97 -5.53 2.36
CA MET A 23 6.98 -4.68 3.03
C MET A 23 5.66 -4.61 2.26
N LEU A 24 5.70 -4.55 0.93
CA LEU A 24 4.50 -4.56 0.10
C LEU A 24 3.68 -5.84 0.33
N LYS A 25 4.32 -7.01 0.37
CA LYS A 25 3.63 -8.28 0.67
C LYS A 25 2.95 -8.26 2.04
N GLN A 26 3.65 -7.75 3.06
CA GLN A 26 3.11 -7.68 4.42
C GLN A 26 1.92 -6.73 4.50
N THR A 27 2.09 -5.51 4.00
CA THR A 27 1.06 -4.46 4.01
C THR A 27 -0.13 -4.80 3.11
N GLY A 28 0.08 -5.53 2.01
CA GLY A 28 -1.02 -6.06 1.20
C GLY A 28 -1.87 -7.08 1.94
N LYS A 29 -1.26 -7.98 2.72
CA LYS A 29 -1.99 -8.91 3.59
C LYS A 29 -2.77 -8.17 4.67
N GLU A 30 -2.16 -7.17 5.28
CA GLU A 30 -2.79 -6.35 6.31
C GLU A 30 -3.98 -5.57 5.75
N TYR A 31 -3.82 -4.89 4.62
CA TYR A 31 -4.90 -4.18 3.95
C TYR A 31 -6.07 -5.11 3.61
N ALA A 32 -5.79 -6.28 3.02
CA ALA A 32 -6.82 -7.28 2.73
C ALA A 32 -7.54 -7.76 4.00
N GLY A 33 -6.80 -7.96 5.10
CA GLY A 33 -7.38 -8.31 6.40
C GLY A 33 -8.31 -7.22 6.95
N LYS A 34 -7.88 -5.96 6.89
CA LYS A 34 -8.67 -4.82 7.36
C LYS A 34 -9.92 -4.57 6.51
N GLU A 35 -9.84 -4.72 5.19
CA GLU A 35 -11.02 -4.66 4.32
C GLU A 35 -12.00 -5.79 4.65
N MET A 36 -11.53 -7.03 4.86
CA MET A 36 -12.36 -8.15 5.28
C MET A 36 -13.08 -7.85 6.60
N GLU A 37 -12.36 -7.41 7.63
CA GLU A 37 -12.92 -7.07 8.94
C GLU A 37 -13.97 -5.95 8.84
N TYR A 38 -13.69 -4.91 8.05
CA TYR A 38 -14.61 -3.81 7.81
C TYR A 38 -15.90 -4.30 7.14
N LYS A 39 -15.80 -5.09 6.07
CA LYS A 39 -16.97 -5.62 5.34
C LYS A 39 -17.82 -6.54 6.20
N MET A 40 -17.19 -7.39 7.02
CA MET A 40 -17.90 -8.25 7.96
C MET A 40 -18.65 -7.44 9.02
N ALA A 41 -18.02 -6.42 9.59
CA ALA A 41 -18.65 -5.54 10.57
C ALA A 41 -19.82 -4.76 9.96
N LEU A 42 -19.62 -4.20 8.76
CA LEU A 42 -20.65 -3.48 8.02
C LEU A 42 -21.88 -4.35 7.78
N ASN A 43 -21.69 -5.57 7.28
CA ASN A 43 -22.80 -6.51 7.04
C ASN A 43 -23.52 -6.89 8.34
N LYS A 44 -22.79 -7.25 9.39
CA LYS A 44 -23.40 -7.60 10.69
C LYS A 44 -24.22 -6.44 11.26
N LYS A 45 -23.71 -5.21 11.17
CA LYS A 45 -24.42 -4.02 11.66
C LYS A 45 -25.66 -3.72 10.83
N ALA A 46 -25.58 -3.82 9.50
CA ALA A 46 -26.72 -3.60 8.61
C ALA A 46 -27.87 -4.57 8.91
N LEU A 47 -27.55 -5.87 9.06
CA LEU A 47 -28.54 -6.90 9.40
C LEU A 47 -29.19 -6.62 10.76
N ARG A 48 -28.40 -6.30 11.79
CA ARG A 48 -28.96 -5.92 13.11
C ARG A 48 -29.86 -4.70 13.06
N LEU A 49 -29.48 -3.65 12.34
CA LEU A 49 -30.33 -2.45 12.19
C LEU A 49 -31.65 -2.77 11.47
N ARG A 50 -31.63 -3.73 10.55
CA ARG A 50 -32.83 -4.20 9.87
C ARG A 50 -33.70 -5.06 10.77
N GLU A 51 -33.13 -6.02 11.49
CA GLU A 51 -33.86 -6.98 12.32
C GLU A 51 -34.37 -6.36 13.63
N GLU A 52 -33.55 -5.56 14.32
CA GLU A 52 -33.85 -5.04 15.66
C GLU A 52 -34.62 -3.72 15.63
N LYS A 53 -34.42 -2.89 14.60
CA LYS A 53 -35.02 -1.54 14.50
C LYS A 53 -35.98 -1.36 13.32
N ASP A 54 -36.21 -2.42 12.53
CA ASP A 54 -36.97 -2.39 11.26
C ASP A 54 -36.58 -1.22 10.34
N MET A 55 -35.31 -0.82 10.38
CA MET A 55 -34.87 0.37 9.66
C MET A 55 -34.96 0.12 8.14
N PRO A 56 -35.50 1.06 7.35
CA PRO A 56 -35.47 0.95 5.88
C PRO A 56 -34.03 0.86 5.37
N VAL A 57 -33.79 0.00 4.38
CA VAL A 57 -32.45 -0.24 3.81
C VAL A 57 -31.82 1.06 3.28
N THR A 58 -32.63 1.95 2.71
CA THR A 58 -32.19 3.27 2.25
C THR A 58 -31.62 4.13 3.39
N LEU A 59 -32.28 4.15 4.55
CA LEU A 59 -31.82 4.87 5.72
C LEU A 59 -30.57 4.23 6.32
N ILE A 60 -30.53 2.89 6.41
CA ILE A 60 -29.32 2.16 6.87
C ILE A 60 -28.10 2.58 6.05
N ASN A 61 -28.21 2.60 4.72
CA ASN A 61 -27.11 2.98 3.84
C ASN A 61 -26.62 4.43 4.04
N GLN A 62 -27.50 5.33 4.51
CA GLN A 62 -27.13 6.72 4.81
C GLN A 62 -26.39 6.85 6.14
N VAL A 63 -26.76 6.07 7.16
CA VAL A 63 -26.26 6.25 8.53
C VAL A 63 -25.15 5.28 8.92
N ILE A 64 -25.06 4.11 8.28
CA ILE A 64 -24.23 2.99 8.75
C ILE A 64 -22.74 3.34 8.85
N TYR A 65 -22.25 4.20 7.96
CA TYR A 65 -20.85 4.63 7.93
C TYR A 65 -20.47 5.60 9.06
N GLY A 66 -21.47 6.23 9.71
CA GLY A 66 -21.26 7.13 10.84
C GLY A 66 -21.25 6.43 12.20
N TYR A 67 -21.58 5.14 12.26
CA TYR A 67 -21.48 4.39 13.51
C TYR A 67 -20.01 4.22 13.91
N GLU A 68 -19.70 4.52 15.16
CA GLU A 68 -18.33 4.55 15.68
C GLU A 68 -17.53 3.27 15.38
N ASP A 69 -18.14 2.10 15.57
CA ASP A 69 -17.51 0.78 15.31
C ASP A 69 -17.19 0.57 13.82
N ILE A 70 -18.05 1.04 12.93
CA ILE A 70 -17.87 0.95 11.47
C ILE A 70 -16.87 1.99 10.99
N ALA A 71 -16.97 3.23 11.47
CA ALA A 71 -16.08 4.33 11.13
C ALA A 71 -14.63 4.03 11.53
N LYS A 72 -14.41 3.47 12.73
CA LYS A 72 -13.07 3.03 13.17
C LYS A 72 -12.48 1.95 12.26
N LYS A 73 -13.25 0.92 11.91
CA LYS A 73 -12.79 -0.14 11.00
C LYS A 73 -12.49 0.38 9.59
N ARG A 74 -13.32 1.30 9.10
CA ARG A 74 -13.08 1.98 7.82
C ARG A 74 -11.78 2.79 7.87
N PHE A 75 -11.55 3.52 8.94
CA PHE A 75 -10.31 4.28 9.14
C PHE A 75 -9.08 3.37 9.14
N GLU A 76 -9.10 2.27 9.90
CA GLU A 76 -7.99 1.30 9.93
C GLU A 76 -7.69 0.72 8.54
N ARG A 77 -8.75 0.39 7.79
CA ARG A 77 -8.61 -0.04 6.40
C ARG A 77 -7.99 1.04 5.52
N ASP A 78 -8.49 2.27 5.60
CA ASP A 78 -8.03 3.38 4.74
C ASP A 78 -6.54 3.70 5.02
N VAL A 79 -6.12 3.61 6.27
CA VAL A 79 -4.71 3.71 6.67
C VAL A 79 -3.89 2.57 6.05
N ALA A 80 -4.36 1.32 6.16
CA ALA A 80 -3.66 0.18 5.58
C ALA A 80 -3.56 0.28 4.04
N GLU A 81 -4.61 0.78 3.37
CA GLU A 81 -4.61 1.04 1.93
C GLU A 81 -3.57 2.11 1.56
N ALA A 82 -3.54 3.23 2.30
CA ALA A 82 -2.59 4.31 2.07
C ALA A 82 -1.13 3.83 2.20
N ILE A 83 -0.84 3.01 3.22
CA ILE A 83 0.48 2.41 3.42
C ILE A 83 0.82 1.46 2.26
N TYR A 84 -0.11 0.60 1.87
CA TYR A 84 0.09 -0.32 0.75
C TYR A 84 0.40 0.44 -0.56
N LYS A 85 -0.35 1.49 -0.88
CA LYS A 85 -0.10 2.35 -2.05
C LYS A 85 1.25 3.08 -1.96
N ALA A 86 1.61 3.60 -0.79
CA ALA A 86 2.92 4.23 -0.59
C ALA A 86 4.07 3.26 -0.85
N ASN A 87 3.95 1.99 -0.44
CA ASN A 87 4.93 0.96 -0.73
C ASN A 87 5.03 0.62 -2.23
N GLN A 88 3.90 0.63 -2.96
CA GLN A 88 3.92 0.48 -4.42
C GLN A 88 4.70 1.62 -5.09
N GLU A 89 4.49 2.86 -4.64
CA GLU A 89 5.21 4.00 -5.19
C GLU A 89 6.70 4.01 -4.81
N ALA A 90 7.06 3.57 -3.61
CA ALA A 90 8.47 3.39 -3.24
C ALA A 90 9.17 2.41 -4.20
N ILE A 91 8.52 1.29 -4.54
CA ILE A 91 9.05 0.32 -5.51
C ILE A 91 9.22 0.95 -6.90
N ASN A 92 8.26 1.74 -7.36
CA ASN A 92 8.36 2.45 -8.64
C ASN A 92 9.51 3.46 -8.64
N SER A 93 9.67 4.21 -7.57
CA SER A 93 10.77 5.14 -7.37
C SER A 93 12.13 4.45 -7.43
N TYR A 94 12.32 3.34 -6.71
CA TYR A 94 13.60 2.61 -6.73
C TYR A 94 13.90 2.00 -8.10
N LYS A 95 12.91 1.43 -8.80
CA LYS A 95 13.09 0.94 -10.19
C LYS A 95 13.55 2.07 -11.12
N LEU A 96 12.99 3.27 -10.97
CA LEU A 96 13.39 4.43 -11.77
C LEU A 96 14.83 4.86 -11.45
N GLN A 97 15.18 4.95 -10.17
CA GLN A 97 16.54 5.31 -9.74
C GLN A 97 17.59 4.30 -10.25
N ILE A 98 17.31 3.00 -10.16
CA ILE A 98 18.19 1.94 -10.69
C ILE A 98 18.39 2.14 -12.20
N ARG A 99 17.32 2.40 -12.96
CA ARG A 99 17.41 2.64 -14.41
C ARG A 99 18.22 3.90 -14.74
N ILE A 100 18.08 4.97 -13.96
CA ILE A 100 18.85 6.20 -14.16
C ILE A 100 20.34 5.94 -13.95
N LEU A 101 20.70 5.24 -12.86
CA LEU A 101 22.07 4.90 -12.53
C LEU A 101 22.68 3.96 -13.58
N ASP A 102 21.94 2.94 -14.01
CA ASP A 102 22.36 2.02 -15.07
C ASP A 102 22.67 2.76 -16.39
N ASN A 103 21.81 3.71 -16.77
CA ASN A 103 22.04 4.56 -17.94
C ASN A 103 23.23 5.52 -17.77
N GLN A 104 23.54 5.98 -16.56
CA GLN A 104 24.72 6.81 -16.28
C GLN A 104 25.99 6.00 -16.45
N ILE A 105 26.06 4.81 -15.83
CA ILE A 105 27.15 3.86 -15.99
C ILE A 105 27.34 3.53 -17.48
N GLY A 106 26.27 3.17 -18.20
CA GLY A 106 26.36 2.86 -19.63
C GLY A 106 26.96 3.98 -20.48
N ARG A 107 26.66 5.25 -20.18
CA ARG A 107 27.25 6.40 -20.89
C ARG A 107 28.72 6.63 -20.54
N GLU A 108 29.07 6.54 -19.26
CA GLU A 108 30.45 6.75 -18.80
C GLU A 108 31.40 5.71 -19.38
N TRP A 109 30.91 4.50 -19.62
CA TRP A 109 31.71 3.40 -20.17
C TRP A 109 31.65 3.34 -21.69
N GLY A 110 30.50 3.68 -22.30
CA GLY A 110 30.35 3.74 -23.76
C GLY A 110 31.00 4.96 -24.42
N SER A 111 31.22 6.05 -23.68
CA SER A 111 31.93 7.25 -24.17
C SER A 111 33.46 7.13 -24.08
N ASN A 112 33.98 6.10 -23.41
CA ASN A 112 35.41 5.83 -23.23
C ASN A 112 35.91 4.65 -24.09
N ALA A 113 35.07 4.14 -25.01
CA ALA A 113 35.36 3.06 -25.94
C ALA A 113 35.48 3.57 -27.39
#